data_AF-A0A5S9X8Y1-F1
#
_entry.id   AF-A0A5S9X8Y1-F1
#
_cell.length_a   1.000
_cell.length_b   1.000
_cell.length_c   1.000
_cell.angle_alpha   90.00
_cell.angle_beta   90.00
_cell.angle_gamma   90.00
#
_symmetry.space_group_name_H-M   'P 1'
#
loop_
_entity.id
_entity.type
_entity.pdbx_description
1 polymer ?
#
loop_
_entity_poly.entity_id
_entity_poly.type
_entity_poly.pdbx_seq_one_letter_code
_entity_poly.pdbx_strand_id
1 'polypeptide(L)'
;MDSYFFLGTVVVVALAIYTLLGTISFMVYRKFRLHQEKNNISSCFSFSSCFSFSSSSSTSSPGRKHQVFPSFHGADVRKSFLSHIMKEFKSKGIDIFIDKDIKRGKSIGPELTEAIRGSRVAIVFLSRKYASSSWCLNELALIMKCRKELGLTVMTLFYDLDPTDVRKQTGDFGMAFKETCKGKTKDEIGRWRHALEEVAKIAGYHSSIWDNEADMIGIVTTDISNTLNISTPSSDFSDLVGMEDHMKKLERMLYLDLNDVRMIGIWGPPGIGKTSIARVLFRKHSDSFDLSVFMETVKGYTRPGCSDEHGLKLHLQQQFLSQIFNQKDVEVPHLGVVQDRLRDKRVLVVLDDVDQSAQLEAMTKENKWFGPGSWIIITTQDRRLLKAHGIKDVYKVDLPPPDDAFQIFCMYAFGKTSPKHGFEELAWEATYLSGIHPSGIKSMGSYFRKMSKPEWVNALQRLRTSKLDSESLRTHRKLGNRIRNVKQKMLSNTLSFIRRHQIARAAAKAASVYETSIKEEVDSSAESLNH
;
A
#
# COMPACT_ATOMS: atom_id res chain seq x y z
N MET A 1 -50.83 29.88 -46.15
CA MET A 1 -50.19 28.77 -45.40
C MET A 1 -48.66 28.77 -45.59
N ASP A 2 -48.10 29.88 -46.07
CA ASP A 2 -46.79 29.88 -46.75
C ASP A 2 -45.65 30.45 -45.88
N SER A 3 -45.96 31.01 -44.71
CA SER A 3 -44.95 31.60 -43.81
C SER A 3 -44.23 30.55 -42.95
N TYR A 4 -44.89 29.44 -42.61
CA TYR A 4 -44.27 28.36 -41.82
C TYR A 4 -43.29 27.48 -42.63
N PHE A 5 -43.53 27.34 -43.94
CA PHE A 5 -42.63 26.59 -44.82
C PHE A 5 -41.31 27.34 -45.04
N PHE A 6 -41.35 28.67 -45.09
CA PHE A 6 -40.17 29.51 -45.27
C PHE A 6 -39.28 29.57 -44.02
N LEU A 7 -39.86 29.51 -42.82
CA LEU A 7 -39.10 29.51 -41.57
C LEU A 7 -38.38 28.17 -41.33
N GLY A 8 -39.02 27.05 -41.69
CA GLY A 8 -38.43 25.71 -41.57
C GLY A 8 -37.21 25.50 -42.48
N THR A 9 -37.25 25.99 -43.71
CA THR A 9 -36.13 25.88 -44.65
C THR A 9 -34.93 26.74 -44.22
N VAL A 10 -35.18 27.93 -43.67
CA VAL A 10 -34.11 28.81 -43.16
C VAL A 10 -33.38 28.19 -41.96
N VAL A 11 -34.09 27.53 -41.04
CA VAL A 11 -33.46 26.88 -39.88
C VAL A 11 -32.61 25.67 -40.28
N VAL A 12 -33.07 24.86 -41.25
CA VAL A 12 -32.31 23.72 -41.75
C VAL A 12 -31.04 24.16 -42.47
N VAL A 13 -31.12 25.23 -43.27
CA VAL A 13 -29.95 25.83 -43.94
C VAL A 13 -28.97 26.39 -42.91
N ALA A 14 -29.44 27.05 -41.85
CA ALA A 14 -28.59 27.57 -40.78
C ALA A 14 -27.85 26.45 -40.01
N LEU A 15 -28.52 25.33 -39.71
CA LEU A 15 -27.90 24.16 -39.07
C LEU A 15 -26.86 23.49 -39.97
N ALA A 16 -27.13 23.40 -41.27
CA ALA A 16 -26.17 22.87 -42.25
C ALA A 16 -24.92 23.76 -42.35
N ILE A 17 -25.08 25.08 -42.34
CA ILE A 17 -23.95 26.04 -42.34
C ILE A 17 -23.14 25.92 -41.04
N TYR A 18 -23.80 25.78 -39.88
CA TYR A 18 -23.10 25.68 -38.58
C TYR A 18 -22.27 24.41 -38.46
N THR A 19 -22.77 23.27 -38.97
CA THR A 19 -22.03 22.00 -39.00
C THR A 19 -20.86 22.04 -40.00
N LEU A 20 -21.04 22.68 -41.15
CA LEU A 20 -19.97 22.90 -42.12
C LEU A 20 -18.85 23.79 -41.55
N LEU A 21 -19.20 24.89 -40.89
CA LEU A 21 -18.23 25.77 -40.22
C LEU A 21 -17.49 25.06 -39.08
N GLY A 22 -18.18 24.23 -38.29
CA GLY A 22 -17.57 23.44 -37.23
C GLY A 22 -16.56 22.40 -37.75
N THR A 23 -16.87 21.72 -38.85
CA THR A 23 -15.95 20.75 -39.47
C THR A 23 -14.73 21.43 -40.11
N ILE A 24 -14.91 22.59 -40.75
CA ILE A 24 -13.80 23.39 -41.30
C ILE A 24 -12.90 23.89 -40.15
N SER A 25 -13.48 24.41 -39.06
CA SER A 25 -12.74 24.86 -37.88
C SER A 25 -11.94 23.71 -37.24
N PHE A 26 -12.53 22.52 -37.13
CA PHE A 26 -11.84 21.32 -36.64
C PHE A 26 -10.69 20.88 -37.56
N MET A 27 -10.88 20.92 -38.89
CA MET A 27 -9.81 20.59 -39.84
C MET A 27 -8.66 21.61 -39.82
N VAL A 28 -8.96 22.91 -39.66
CA VAL A 28 -7.95 23.96 -39.51
C VAL A 28 -7.19 23.79 -38.19
N TYR A 29 -7.89 23.51 -37.09
CA TYR A 29 -7.28 23.24 -35.79
C TYR A 29 -6.37 22.00 -35.84
N ARG A 30 -6.81 20.92 -36.51
CA ARG A 30 -5.99 19.71 -36.73
C ARG A 30 -4.75 19.99 -37.56
N LYS A 31 -4.87 20.80 -38.63
CA LYS A 31 -3.74 21.18 -39.49
C LYS A 31 -2.74 22.08 -38.76
N PHE A 32 -3.22 22.99 -37.91
CA PHE A 32 -2.38 23.85 -37.06
C PHE A 32 -1.62 23.02 -36.01
N ARG A 33 -2.28 22.04 -35.38
CA ARG A 33 -1.65 21.12 -34.41
C ARG A 33 -0.55 20.25 -35.04
N LEU A 34 -0.80 19.71 -36.23
CA LEU A 34 0.20 18.95 -36.98
C LEU A 34 1.39 19.82 -37.43
N HIS A 35 1.16 21.11 -37.66
CA HIS A 35 2.24 22.04 -37.99
C HIS A 35 3.09 22.42 -36.77
N GLN A 36 2.49 22.54 -35.58
CA GLN A 36 3.23 22.68 -34.32
C GLN A 36 4.06 21.43 -33.99
N GLU A 37 3.53 20.22 -34.22
CA GLU A 37 4.30 18.99 -34.05
C GLU A 37 5.51 18.93 -35.00
N LYS A 38 5.35 19.30 -36.28
CA LYS A 38 6.49 19.37 -37.22
C LYS A 38 7.53 20.41 -36.83
N ASN A 39 7.12 21.57 -36.31
CA ASN A 39 8.06 22.63 -35.91
C ASN A 39 8.79 22.28 -34.59
N ASN A 40 8.13 21.59 -33.65
CA ASN A 40 8.77 21.08 -32.43
C ASN A 40 9.73 19.92 -32.72
N ILE A 41 9.41 19.06 -33.70
CA ILE A 41 10.32 18.00 -34.15
C ILE A 41 11.52 18.61 -34.88
N SER A 42 11.33 19.66 -35.70
CA SER A 42 12.42 20.36 -36.40
C SER A 42 13.36 21.13 -35.46
N SER A 43 12.86 21.69 -34.35
CA SER A 43 13.72 22.37 -33.37
C SER A 43 14.55 21.42 -32.50
N CYS A 44 14.20 20.13 -32.46
CA CYS A 44 14.96 19.12 -31.73
C CYS A 44 16.15 18.52 -32.52
N PHE A 45 16.23 18.74 -33.84
CA PHE A 45 17.28 18.14 -34.69
C PHE A 45 18.56 18.98 -34.83
N SER A 46 18.64 20.19 -34.26
CA SER A 46 19.80 21.09 -34.44
C SER A 46 20.81 21.14 -33.29
N PHE A 47 20.62 20.36 -32.21
CA PHE A 47 21.61 20.20 -31.14
C PHE A 47 21.99 18.73 -30.98
N SER A 48 22.68 18.18 -31.97
CA SER A 48 23.41 16.91 -31.83
C SER A 48 24.87 17.14 -32.21
N SER A 49 25.65 17.59 -31.24
CA SER A 49 27.10 17.53 -31.27
C SER A 49 27.57 16.75 -30.04
N CYS A 50 27.96 15.50 -30.31
CA CYS A 50 28.89 14.64 -29.58
C CYS A 50 28.89 14.68 -28.04
N PHE A 51 28.19 13.72 -27.43
CA PHE A 51 28.71 12.99 -26.27
C PHE A 51 28.44 11.50 -26.44
N SER A 52 29.47 10.75 -26.81
CA SER A 52 29.46 9.30 -26.83
C SER A 52 29.32 8.80 -25.39
N PHE A 53 28.09 8.54 -24.95
CA PHE A 53 27.86 7.74 -23.75
C PHE A 53 28.05 6.28 -24.13
N SER A 54 29.17 5.71 -23.70
CA SER A 54 29.37 4.27 -23.68
C SER A 54 28.14 3.61 -23.07
N SER A 55 27.48 2.78 -23.86
CA SER A 55 26.38 1.93 -23.42
C SER A 55 26.86 1.04 -22.28
N SER A 56 26.61 1.45 -21.05
CA SER A 56 26.62 0.55 -19.90
C SER A 56 25.48 -0.43 -20.12
N SER A 57 25.83 -1.59 -20.66
CA SER A 57 25.00 -2.78 -20.66
C SER A 57 24.38 -2.90 -19.28
N SER A 58 23.05 -2.81 -19.23
CA SER A 58 22.27 -3.15 -18.05
C SER A 58 22.54 -4.63 -17.77
N THR A 59 23.54 -4.90 -16.91
CA THR A 59 23.67 -6.20 -16.27
C THR A 59 22.37 -6.39 -15.51
N SER A 60 21.53 -7.29 -16.02
CA SER A 60 20.51 -7.93 -15.21
C SER A 60 21.20 -8.33 -13.91
N SER A 61 20.80 -7.70 -12.80
CA SER A 61 21.29 -8.10 -11.48
C SER A 61 21.14 -9.62 -11.41
N PRO A 62 22.23 -10.40 -11.23
CA PRO A 62 22.14 -11.85 -11.25
C PRO A 62 21.07 -12.24 -10.24
N GLY A 63 20.03 -12.94 -10.71
CA GLY A 63 18.89 -13.31 -9.89
C GLY A 63 19.38 -13.85 -8.55
N ARG A 64 19.10 -13.12 -7.47
CA ARG A 64 19.57 -13.45 -6.13
C ARG A 64 19.05 -14.84 -5.78
N LYS A 65 19.95 -15.83 -5.72
CA LYS A 65 19.57 -17.25 -5.56
C LYS A 65 19.15 -17.61 -4.13
N HIS A 66 19.60 -16.82 -3.14
CA HIS A 66 19.37 -17.07 -1.72
C HIS A 66 18.97 -15.76 -1.04
N GLN A 67 18.05 -15.85 -0.09
CA GLN A 67 17.61 -14.72 0.72
C GLN A 67 18.53 -14.51 1.93
N VAL A 68 18.96 -15.63 2.55
CA VAL A 68 19.76 -15.64 3.78
C VAL A 68 21.05 -16.43 3.59
N PHE A 69 22.19 -15.87 3.99
CA PHE A 69 23.47 -16.59 4.08
C PHE A 69 23.81 -16.90 5.55
N PRO A 70 23.93 -18.17 5.95
CA PRO A 70 24.43 -18.53 7.27
C PRO A 70 25.96 -18.68 7.26
N SER A 71 26.65 -17.95 8.16
CA SER A 71 28.05 -18.23 8.48
C SER A 71 28.16 -18.85 9.86
N PHE A 72 28.82 -20.01 9.95
CA PHE A 72 28.85 -20.80 11.18
C PHE A 72 30.06 -21.74 11.22
N HIS A 73 30.41 -22.19 12.43
CA HIS A 73 31.37 -23.28 12.58
C HIS A 73 30.70 -24.64 12.39
N GLY A 74 31.08 -25.35 11.33
CA GLY A 74 30.41 -26.59 10.95
C GLY A 74 30.42 -27.70 12.01
N ALA A 75 31.47 -27.82 12.80
CA ALA A 75 31.57 -28.86 13.82
C ALA A 75 30.69 -28.60 15.06
N ASP A 76 30.37 -27.33 15.35
CA ASP A 76 29.70 -26.95 16.59
C ASP A 76 28.17 -26.99 16.44
N VAL A 77 27.65 -26.36 15.38
CA VAL A 77 26.20 -26.06 15.31
C VAL A 77 25.45 -26.80 14.19
N ARG A 78 26.15 -27.44 13.25
CA ARG A 78 25.53 -27.96 12.01
C ARG A 78 24.47 -29.03 12.26
N LYS A 79 24.73 -29.97 13.17
CA LYS A 79 23.84 -31.12 13.44
C LYS A 79 22.76 -30.83 14.48
N SER A 80 22.96 -29.80 15.31
CA SER A 80 22.07 -29.40 16.39
C SER A 80 21.31 -28.14 15.97
N PHE A 81 21.65 -27.00 16.54
CA PHE A 81 20.96 -25.72 16.44
C PHE A 81 20.68 -25.27 15.00
N LEU A 82 21.69 -25.35 14.10
CA LEU A 82 21.53 -24.92 12.71
C LEU A 82 20.52 -25.79 11.95
N SER A 83 20.40 -27.08 12.28
CA SER A 83 19.43 -27.95 11.61
C SER A 83 17.98 -27.56 11.93
N HIS A 84 17.73 -27.12 13.17
CA HIS A 84 16.43 -26.63 13.61
C HIS A 84 16.09 -25.27 13.00
N ILE A 85 17.02 -24.31 13.01
CA ILE A 85 16.78 -23.00 12.40
C ILE A 85 16.57 -23.11 10.89
N MET A 86 17.29 -23.99 10.21
CA MET A 86 17.07 -24.27 8.77
C MET A 86 15.68 -24.85 8.50
N LYS A 87 15.20 -25.75 9.36
CA LYS A 87 13.84 -26.29 9.26
C LYS A 87 12.79 -25.19 9.44
N GLU A 88 13.00 -24.30 10.40
CA GLU A 88 12.09 -23.19 10.69
C GLU A 88 12.11 -22.11 9.59
N PHE A 89 13.26 -21.83 8.99
CA PHE A 89 13.32 -20.97 7.80
C PHE A 89 12.51 -21.58 6.64
N LYS A 90 12.67 -22.88 6.38
CA LYS A 90 11.90 -23.58 5.35
C LYS A 90 10.40 -23.56 5.64
N SER A 91 9.97 -23.74 6.90
CA SER A 91 8.55 -23.69 7.27
C SER A 91 7.93 -22.30 7.03
N LYS A 92 8.74 -21.23 7.12
CA LYS A 92 8.33 -19.85 6.81
C LYS A 92 8.62 -19.39 5.38
N GLY A 93 9.00 -20.31 4.49
CA GLY A 93 9.27 -19.99 3.07
C GLY A 93 10.50 -19.11 2.84
N ILE A 94 11.48 -19.16 3.74
CA ILE A 94 12.73 -18.40 3.65
C ILE A 94 13.80 -19.26 2.99
N ASP A 95 14.34 -18.76 1.88
CA ASP A 95 15.39 -19.43 1.11
C ASP A 95 16.77 -19.15 1.71
N ILE A 96 17.25 -20.09 2.52
CA ILE A 96 18.59 -20.07 3.11
C ILE A 96 19.62 -20.77 2.20
N PHE A 97 20.83 -20.22 2.12
CA PHE A 97 21.95 -20.88 1.45
C PHE A 97 22.36 -22.13 2.23
N ILE A 98 22.48 -23.27 1.53
CA ILE A 98 22.96 -24.54 2.07
C ILE A 98 24.23 -24.92 1.33
N ASP A 99 25.34 -24.98 2.06
CA ASP A 99 26.66 -25.33 1.52
C ASP A 99 26.71 -26.73 0.88
N LYS A 100 25.89 -27.68 1.36
CA LYS A 100 25.74 -29.02 0.76
C LYS A 100 25.16 -29.01 -0.65
N ASP A 101 24.48 -27.94 -1.05
CA ASP A 101 23.83 -27.82 -2.37
C ASP A 101 24.79 -27.24 -3.43
N ILE A 102 26.05 -26.95 -3.07
CA ILE A 102 27.10 -26.63 -4.03
C ILE A 102 27.30 -27.84 -4.97
N LYS A 103 27.14 -27.63 -6.28
CA LYS A 103 27.25 -28.71 -7.27
C LYS A 103 28.63 -29.36 -7.20
N ARG A 104 28.66 -30.70 -7.17
CA ARG A 104 29.89 -31.48 -7.26
C ARG A 104 30.69 -31.11 -8.50
N GLY A 105 32.00 -30.95 -8.35
CA GLY A 105 32.90 -30.54 -9.44
C GLY A 105 33.16 -29.03 -9.56
N LYS A 106 32.50 -28.19 -8.74
CA LYS A 106 32.80 -26.76 -8.65
C LYS A 106 33.77 -26.45 -7.49
N SER A 107 34.51 -25.35 -7.61
CA SER A 107 35.29 -24.82 -6.48
C SER A 107 34.33 -24.34 -5.39
N ILE A 108 34.71 -24.43 -4.13
CA ILE A 108 33.82 -24.04 -3.02
C ILE A 108 33.89 -22.53 -2.76
N GLY A 109 35.08 -21.93 -2.92
CA GLY A 109 35.32 -20.52 -2.58
C GLY A 109 34.56 -19.50 -3.43
N PRO A 110 34.58 -19.58 -4.78
CA PRO A 110 33.87 -18.64 -5.63
C PRO A 110 32.35 -18.72 -5.42
N GLU A 111 31.82 -19.92 -5.27
CA GLU A 111 30.41 -20.21 -5.03
C GLU A 111 29.91 -19.62 -3.70
N LEU A 112 30.71 -19.72 -2.62
CA LEU A 112 30.41 -19.05 -1.36
C LEU A 112 30.48 -17.52 -1.50
N THR A 113 31.45 -17.00 -2.25
CA THR A 113 31.59 -15.56 -2.50
C THR A 113 30.37 -15.01 -3.23
N GLU A 114 29.89 -15.72 -4.26
CA GLU A 114 28.65 -15.39 -4.97
C GLU A 114 27.43 -15.47 -4.05
N ALA A 115 27.34 -16.50 -3.21
CA ALA A 115 26.23 -16.66 -2.28
C ALA A 115 26.16 -15.52 -1.25
N ILE A 116 27.30 -15.11 -0.68
CA ILE A 116 27.37 -13.99 0.28
C ILE A 116 26.95 -12.69 -0.40
N ARG A 117 27.50 -12.39 -1.59
CA ARG A 117 27.17 -11.16 -2.34
C ARG A 117 25.73 -11.15 -2.85
N GLY A 118 25.16 -12.33 -3.13
CA GLY A 118 23.80 -12.49 -3.64
C GLY A 118 22.72 -12.50 -2.56
N SER A 119 23.10 -12.60 -1.28
CA SER A 119 22.15 -12.67 -0.16
C SER A 119 21.69 -11.29 0.30
N ARG A 120 20.52 -11.23 0.95
CA ARG A 120 19.94 -9.99 1.49
C ARG A 120 20.23 -9.82 2.99
N VAL A 121 20.25 -10.96 3.68
CA VAL A 121 20.60 -11.05 5.10
C VAL A 121 21.74 -12.06 5.23
N ALA A 122 22.72 -11.75 6.06
CA ALA A 122 23.69 -12.72 6.57
C ALA A 122 23.47 -12.90 8.07
N ILE A 123 23.33 -14.15 8.51
CA ILE A 123 23.29 -14.52 9.92
C ILE A 123 24.61 -15.17 10.32
N VAL A 124 25.29 -14.60 11.32
CA VAL A 124 26.59 -15.07 11.80
C VAL A 124 26.39 -15.77 13.14
N PHE A 125 26.52 -17.09 13.13
CA PHE A 125 26.48 -17.93 14.33
C PHE A 125 27.89 -18.04 14.91
N LEU A 126 28.16 -17.20 15.89
CA LEU A 126 29.40 -17.22 16.64
C LEU A 126 29.31 -18.33 17.69
N SER A 127 30.30 -19.21 17.70
CA SER A 127 30.51 -20.26 18.68
C SER A 127 31.93 -20.15 19.23
N ARG A 128 32.25 -20.83 20.34
CA ARG A 128 33.60 -20.80 20.93
C ARG A 128 34.70 -21.20 19.95
N LYS A 129 34.44 -22.13 19.02
CA LYS A 129 35.43 -22.59 18.04
C LYS A 129 35.27 -21.96 16.66
N TYR A 130 34.40 -20.95 16.49
CA TYR A 130 34.23 -20.27 15.19
C TYR A 130 35.55 -19.77 14.61
N ALA A 131 36.39 -19.14 15.45
CA ALA A 131 37.68 -18.63 15.02
C ALA A 131 38.75 -19.69 14.75
N SER A 132 38.50 -20.99 15.00
CA SER A 132 39.43 -22.07 14.65
C SER A 132 39.49 -22.36 13.15
N SER A 133 38.50 -21.88 12.39
CA SER A 133 38.37 -22.12 10.95
C SER A 133 38.70 -20.87 10.14
N SER A 134 39.73 -20.95 9.30
CA SER A 134 40.06 -19.87 8.36
C SER A 134 38.94 -19.63 7.34
N TRP A 135 38.10 -20.64 7.05
CA TRP A 135 36.92 -20.47 6.21
C TRP A 135 35.90 -19.54 6.86
N CYS A 136 35.55 -19.78 8.13
CA CYS A 136 34.63 -18.93 8.88
C CYS A 136 35.14 -17.48 8.96
N LEU A 137 36.43 -17.29 9.22
CA LEU A 137 37.05 -15.96 9.28
C LEU A 137 37.07 -15.23 7.92
N ASN A 138 37.28 -15.96 6.83
CA ASN A 138 37.23 -15.40 5.48
C ASN A 138 35.81 -15.03 5.04
N GLU A 139 34.82 -15.87 5.34
CA GLU A 139 33.40 -15.57 5.14
C GLU A 139 32.99 -14.33 5.92
N LEU A 140 33.34 -14.26 7.21
CA LEU A 140 33.05 -13.12 8.06
C LEU A 140 33.65 -11.82 7.51
N ALA A 141 34.91 -11.85 7.10
CA ALA A 141 35.56 -10.69 6.49
C ALA A 141 34.84 -10.23 5.22
N LEU A 142 34.37 -11.16 4.39
CA LEU A 142 33.60 -10.84 3.18
C LEU A 142 32.20 -10.30 3.51
N ILE A 143 31.50 -10.88 4.51
CA ILE A 143 30.19 -10.41 4.98
C ILE A 143 30.30 -8.97 5.46
N MET A 144 31.30 -8.67 6.30
CA MET A 144 31.49 -7.31 6.83
C MET A 144 31.88 -6.31 5.74
N LYS A 145 32.58 -6.76 4.68
CA LYS A 145 32.81 -5.96 3.48
C LYS A 145 31.51 -5.68 2.72
N CYS A 146 30.70 -6.72 2.47
CA CYS A 146 29.41 -6.59 1.78
C CYS A 146 28.39 -5.75 2.56
N ARG A 147 28.46 -5.76 3.90
CA ARG A 147 27.65 -4.87 4.75
C ARG A 147 27.93 -3.40 4.46
N LYS A 148 29.21 -3.03 4.32
CA LYS A 148 29.64 -1.64 4.07
C LYS A 148 29.40 -1.24 2.61
N GLU A 149 29.69 -2.12 1.66
CA GLU A 149 29.67 -1.78 0.22
C GLU A 149 28.33 -2.03 -0.47
N LEU A 150 27.59 -3.06 -0.05
CA LEU A 150 26.38 -3.55 -0.75
C LEU A 150 25.10 -3.43 0.09
N GLY A 151 25.18 -2.87 1.30
CA GLY A 151 24.03 -2.76 2.21
C GLY A 151 23.50 -4.10 2.72
N LEU A 152 24.33 -5.16 2.74
CA LEU A 152 23.95 -6.46 3.28
C LEU A 152 23.56 -6.32 4.77
N THR A 153 22.35 -6.76 5.13
CA THR A 153 21.93 -6.76 6.54
C THR A 153 22.62 -7.91 7.27
N VAL A 154 23.20 -7.62 8.44
CA VAL A 154 23.94 -8.62 9.23
C VAL A 154 23.29 -8.77 10.59
N MET A 155 22.93 -10.01 10.93
CA MET A 155 22.44 -10.42 12.25
C MET A 155 23.45 -11.34 12.93
N THR A 156 23.63 -11.17 14.23
CA THR A 156 24.58 -11.94 15.03
C THR A 156 23.85 -12.81 16.04
N LEU A 157 24.35 -14.03 16.21
CA LEU A 157 23.92 -14.96 17.25
C LEU A 157 25.15 -15.50 17.98
N PHE A 158 25.24 -15.18 19.26
CA PHE A 158 26.30 -15.61 20.17
C PHE A 158 25.85 -16.88 20.90
N TYR A 159 26.35 -18.04 20.45
CA TYR A 159 26.00 -19.35 20.96
C TYR A 159 27.01 -19.84 22.01
N ASP A 160 26.62 -19.76 23.28
CA ASP A 160 27.36 -20.15 24.48
C ASP A 160 28.71 -19.44 24.62
N LEU A 161 28.73 -18.15 24.27
CA LEU A 161 29.87 -17.26 24.44
C LEU A 161 29.49 -15.81 24.75
N ASP A 162 30.43 -15.07 25.33
CA ASP A 162 30.35 -13.63 25.53
C ASP A 162 30.87 -12.88 24.28
N PRO A 163 30.12 -11.90 23.72
CA PRO A 163 30.62 -11.08 22.61
C PRO A 163 31.94 -10.36 22.89
N THR A 164 32.26 -10.09 24.16
CA THR A 164 33.52 -9.48 24.60
C THR A 164 34.71 -10.34 24.19
N ASP A 165 34.58 -11.66 24.29
CA ASP A 165 35.63 -12.59 23.85
C ASP A 165 35.82 -12.59 22.34
N VAL A 166 34.74 -12.36 21.57
CA VAL A 166 34.85 -12.17 20.11
C VAL A 166 35.52 -10.84 19.79
N ARG A 167 35.10 -9.77 20.46
CA ARG A 167 35.58 -8.40 20.21
C ARG A 167 37.05 -8.23 20.56
N LYS A 168 37.48 -8.78 21.69
CA LYS A 168 38.87 -8.66 22.19
C LYS A 168 39.74 -9.86 21.82
N GLN A 169 39.16 -10.89 21.19
CA GLN A 169 39.79 -12.17 20.89
C GLN A 169 40.47 -12.76 22.13
N THR A 170 39.70 -12.89 23.21
CA THR A 170 40.11 -13.44 24.52
C THR A 170 39.44 -14.78 24.81
N GLY A 171 39.84 -15.42 25.92
CA GLY A 171 39.31 -16.72 26.34
C GLY A 171 39.54 -17.84 25.32
N ASP A 172 38.62 -18.81 25.32
CA ASP A 172 38.65 -19.97 24.40
C ASP A 172 38.62 -19.54 22.93
N PHE A 173 37.81 -18.54 22.62
CA PHE A 173 37.68 -17.98 21.27
C PHE A 173 39.01 -17.39 20.79
N GLY A 174 39.67 -16.62 21.67
CA GLY A 174 40.98 -16.03 21.43
C GLY A 174 42.09 -17.05 21.25
N MET A 175 42.06 -18.14 22.02
CA MET A 175 43.01 -19.25 21.86
C MET A 175 42.86 -19.91 20.49
N ALA A 176 41.62 -20.21 20.07
CA ALA A 176 41.34 -20.75 18.75
C ALA A 176 41.81 -19.79 17.63
N PHE A 177 41.53 -18.49 17.78
CA PHE A 177 41.96 -17.47 16.81
C PHE A 177 43.48 -17.40 16.67
N LYS A 178 44.22 -17.40 17.79
CA LYS A 178 45.69 -17.36 17.80
C LYS A 178 46.29 -18.57 17.07
N GLU A 179 45.72 -19.75 17.26
CA GLU A 179 46.16 -20.96 16.57
C GLU A 179 45.99 -20.83 15.06
N THR A 180 44.81 -20.39 14.61
CA THR A 180 44.50 -20.18 13.19
C THR A 180 45.35 -19.09 12.55
N CYS A 181 45.86 -18.12 13.32
CA CYS A 181 46.76 -17.07 12.85
C CYS A 181 48.20 -17.56 12.61
N LYS A 182 48.61 -18.74 13.13
CA LYS A 182 49.96 -19.25 12.92
C LYS A 182 50.20 -19.50 11.42
N GLY A 183 51.29 -18.96 10.89
CA GLY A 183 51.65 -19.11 9.47
C GLY A 183 50.80 -18.26 8.51
N LYS A 184 50.03 -17.29 9.00
CA LYS A 184 49.26 -16.34 8.18
C LYS A 184 49.95 -14.99 8.05
N THR A 185 49.65 -14.28 6.97
CA THR A 185 50.22 -12.94 6.73
C THR A 185 49.63 -11.91 7.71
N LYS A 186 50.38 -10.85 8.00
CA LYS A 186 49.90 -9.75 8.86
C LYS A 186 48.61 -9.13 8.32
N ASP A 187 48.49 -9.02 7.00
CA ASP A 187 47.31 -8.45 6.34
C ASP A 187 46.07 -9.34 6.51
N GLU A 188 46.21 -10.65 6.36
CA GLU A 188 45.11 -11.60 6.62
C GLU A 188 44.63 -11.53 8.07
N ILE A 189 45.56 -11.57 9.02
CA ILE A 189 45.25 -11.49 10.45
C ILE A 189 44.57 -10.17 10.78
N GLY A 190 45.07 -9.06 10.22
CA GLY A 190 44.48 -7.73 10.38
C GLY A 190 43.05 -7.66 9.86
N ARG A 191 42.77 -8.23 8.67
CA ARG A 191 41.42 -8.30 8.11
C ARG A 191 40.47 -9.10 9.00
N TRP A 192 40.90 -10.25 9.50
CA TRP A 192 40.07 -11.09 10.38
C TRP A 192 39.79 -10.40 11.71
N ARG A 193 40.81 -9.79 12.33
CA ARG A 193 40.66 -9.06 13.60
C ARG A 193 39.65 -7.92 13.47
N HIS A 194 39.80 -7.10 12.43
CA HIS A 194 38.85 -6.02 12.18
C HIS A 194 37.42 -6.54 11.95
N ALA A 195 37.24 -7.63 11.21
CA ALA A 195 35.92 -8.21 10.99
C ALA A 195 35.27 -8.72 12.29
N LEU A 196 36.05 -9.36 13.17
CA LEU A 196 35.62 -9.85 14.48
C LEU A 196 35.24 -8.70 15.44
N GLU A 197 36.04 -7.63 15.46
CA GLU A 197 35.75 -6.43 16.25
C GLU A 197 34.46 -5.75 15.80
N GLU A 198 34.22 -5.65 14.49
CA GLU A 198 33.04 -4.98 13.95
C GLU A 198 31.76 -5.83 14.09
N VAL A 199 31.85 -7.15 13.91
CA VAL A 199 30.68 -8.03 14.08
C VAL A 199 30.23 -8.08 15.54
N ALA A 200 31.17 -8.04 16.50
CA ALA A 200 30.85 -8.05 17.92
C ALA A 200 30.19 -6.74 18.43
N LYS A 201 30.21 -5.66 17.63
CA LYS A 201 29.48 -4.41 17.92
C LYS A 201 28.01 -4.46 17.47
N ILE A 202 27.64 -5.47 16.68
CA ILE A 202 26.26 -5.63 16.21
C ILE A 202 25.43 -6.23 17.35
N ALA A 203 24.37 -5.52 17.75
CA ALA A 203 23.39 -6.07 18.67
C ALA A 203 22.77 -7.33 18.07
N GLY A 204 22.85 -8.43 18.82
CA GLY A 204 22.43 -9.75 18.36
C GLY A 204 21.77 -10.55 19.47
N TYR A 205 21.59 -11.83 19.18
CA TYR A 205 20.96 -12.78 20.08
C TYR A 205 22.01 -13.51 20.89
N HIS A 206 21.77 -13.69 22.19
CA HIS A 206 22.67 -14.41 23.08
C HIS A 206 21.97 -15.66 23.57
N SER A 207 22.55 -16.84 23.37
CA SER A 207 21.88 -18.08 23.74
C SER A 207 21.59 -18.18 25.24
N SER A 208 22.48 -17.65 26.07
CA SER A 208 22.40 -17.69 27.54
C SER A 208 21.22 -16.93 28.15
N ILE A 209 20.53 -16.08 27.37
CA ILE A 209 19.37 -15.31 27.85
C ILE A 209 18.07 -16.12 27.72
N TRP A 210 18.06 -17.18 26.91
CA TRP A 210 16.83 -17.92 26.59
C TRP A 210 16.74 -19.20 27.41
N ASP A 211 15.55 -19.46 27.96
CA ASP A 211 15.27 -20.71 28.69
C ASP A 211 15.27 -21.94 27.76
N ASN A 212 14.93 -21.74 26.48
CA ASN A 212 14.97 -22.80 25.49
C ASN A 212 15.36 -22.28 24.09
N GLU A 213 16.03 -23.14 23.31
CA GLU A 213 16.49 -22.81 21.96
C GLU A 213 15.35 -22.65 20.96
N ALA A 214 14.20 -23.30 21.19
CA ALA A 214 13.07 -23.29 20.26
C ALA A 214 12.43 -21.89 20.17
N ASP A 215 12.26 -21.21 21.30
CA ASP A 215 11.73 -19.85 21.37
C ASP A 215 12.68 -18.85 20.73
N MET A 216 13.98 -18.99 21.00
CA MET A 216 15.02 -18.18 20.34
C MET A 216 14.96 -18.35 18.82
N ILE A 217 14.89 -19.60 18.32
CA ILE A 217 14.75 -19.90 16.89
C ILE A 217 13.47 -19.25 16.35
N GLY A 218 12.34 -19.38 17.05
CA GLY A 218 11.06 -18.80 16.65
C GLY A 218 11.15 -17.28 16.46
N ILE A 219 11.79 -16.58 17.40
CA ILE A 219 12.00 -15.12 17.36
C ILE A 219 12.98 -14.74 16.26
N VAL A 220 14.16 -15.36 16.19
CA VAL A 220 15.18 -15.08 15.16
C VAL A 220 14.60 -15.28 13.76
N THR A 221 13.85 -16.36 13.52
CA THR A 221 13.22 -16.60 12.21
C THR A 221 12.14 -15.56 11.90
N THR A 222 11.40 -15.09 12.90
CA THR A 222 10.38 -14.04 12.73
C THR A 222 11.03 -12.70 12.37
N ASP A 223 12.10 -12.32 13.05
CA ASP A 223 12.84 -11.09 12.78
C ASP A 223 13.48 -11.09 11.39
N ILE A 224 14.06 -12.22 10.97
CA ILE A 224 14.58 -12.37 9.60
C ILE A 224 13.46 -12.28 8.57
N SER A 225 12.31 -12.92 8.82
CA SER A 225 11.15 -12.82 7.93
C SER A 225 10.70 -11.37 7.77
N ASN A 226 10.57 -10.63 8.87
CA ASN A 226 10.19 -9.22 8.86
C ASN A 226 11.23 -8.36 8.11
N THR A 227 12.51 -8.60 8.35
CA THR A 227 13.62 -7.94 7.66
C THR A 227 13.57 -8.17 6.14
N LEU A 228 13.30 -9.41 5.72
CA LEU A 228 13.10 -9.77 4.32
C LEU A 228 11.83 -9.12 3.75
N ASN A 229 10.74 -9.02 4.50
CA ASN A 229 9.53 -8.36 4.03
C ASN A 229 9.77 -6.86 3.79
N ILE A 230 10.46 -6.18 4.71
CA ILE A 230 10.80 -4.75 4.61
C ILE A 230 11.71 -4.49 3.41
N SER A 231 12.75 -5.31 3.21
CA SER A 231 13.73 -5.07 2.15
C SER A 231 13.27 -5.54 0.76
N THR A 232 12.05 -6.09 0.60
CA THR A 232 11.58 -6.62 -0.69
C THR A 232 11.04 -5.47 -1.52
N PRO A 233 11.62 -5.19 -2.72
CA PRO A 233 11.06 -4.19 -3.62
C PRO A 233 9.65 -4.61 -4.04
N SER A 234 8.63 -3.83 -3.66
CA SER A 234 7.26 -4.10 -4.07
C SER A 234 7.08 -3.74 -5.55
N SER A 235 6.60 -4.72 -6.34
CA SER A 235 6.15 -4.49 -7.71
C SER A 235 4.67 -4.07 -7.77
N ASP A 236 3.97 -3.94 -6.63
CA ASP A 236 2.51 -3.81 -6.58
C ASP A 236 1.99 -2.53 -7.24
N PHE A 237 2.89 -1.59 -7.55
CA PHE A 237 2.58 -0.27 -8.09
C PHE A 237 3.29 0.06 -9.41
N SER A 238 3.99 -0.89 -10.04
CA SER A 238 4.51 -0.69 -11.42
C SER A 238 3.40 -0.36 -12.41
N ASP A 239 2.18 -0.74 -12.06
CA ASP A 239 0.99 -0.59 -12.88
C ASP A 239 0.26 0.75 -12.63
N LEU A 240 0.73 1.57 -11.67
CA LEU A 240 0.12 2.86 -11.35
C LEU A 240 0.73 3.98 -12.21
N VAL A 241 -0.13 4.70 -12.93
CA VAL A 241 0.24 5.79 -13.83
C VAL A 241 -0.05 7.14 -13.16
N GLY A 242 0.77 8.16 -13.44
CA GLY A 242 0.52 9.55 -13.01
C GLY A 242 0.76 9.82 -11.52
N MET A 243 1.34 8.86 -10.78
CA MET A 243 1.54 8.99 -9.33
C MET A 243 2.57 10.05 -8.96
N GLU A 244 3.54 10.33 -9.84
CA GLU A 244 4.61 11.31 -9.58
C GLU A 244 4.06 12.72 -9.33
N ASP A 245 3.06 13.14 -10.10
CA ASP A 245 2.44 14.47 -9.93
C ASP A 245 1.59 14.55 -8.66
N HIS A 246 0.95 13.44 -8.28
CA HIS A 246 0.27 13.34 -6.99
C HIS A 246 1.26 13.44 -5.83
N MET A 247 2.39 12.73 -5.89
CA MET A 247 3.43 12.76 -4.86
C MET A 247 4.06 14.14 -4.73
N LYS A 248 4.45 14.78 -5.84
CA LYS A 248 4.98 16.16 -5.83
C LYS A 248 4.04 17.14 -5.15
N LYS A 249 2.73 17.06 -5.41
CA LYS A 249 1.73 17.94 -4.79
C LYS A 249 1.57 17.64 -3.29
N LEU A 250 1.47 16.37 -2.91
CA LEU A 250 1.32 15.96 -1.50
C LEU A 250 2.57 16.30 -0.67
N GLU A 251 3.76 16.00 -1.18
CA GLU A 251 5.03 16.32 -0.52
C GLU A 251 5.15 17.82 -0.29
N ARG A 252 4.79 18.66 -1.27
CA ARG A 252 4.75 20.12 -1.07
C ARG A 252 3.80 20.55 0.03
N MET A 253 2.69 19.86 0.25
CA MET A 253 1.76 20.17 1.36
C MET A 253 2.31 19.69 2.71
N LEU A 254 3.04 18.57 2.72
CA LEU A 254 3.59 17.96 3.94
C LEU A 254 4.84 18.68 4.46
N TYR A 255 5.69 19.20 3.57
CA TYR A 255 6.97 19.82 3.92
C TYR A 255 6.89 21.32 4.28
N LEU A 256 5.69 21.91 4.40
CA LEU A 256 5.53 23.35 4.63
C LEU A 256 6.07 23.83 5.99
N ASP A 257 6.01 22.99 7.04
CA ASP A 257 6.65 23.26 8.34
C ASP A 257 7.16 21.93 8.90
N LEU A 258 8.49 21.74 8.91
CA LEU A 258 9.14 20.46 9.22
C LEU A 258 8.97 19.99 10.68
N ASN A 259 8.56 20.89 11.58
CA ASN A 259 8.56 20.65 13.03
C ASN A 259 7.16 20.51 13.65
N ASP A 260 6.07 20.52 12.86
CA ASP A 260 4.70 20.36 13.37
C ASP A 260 4.06 19.04 12.90
N VAL A 261 3.00 18.62 13.57
CA VAL A 261 2.17 17.47 13.20
C VAL A 261 1.26 17.87 12.04
N ARG A 262 1.40 17.18 10.90
CA ARG A 262 0.62 17.47 9.69
C ARG A 262 -0.52 16.49 9.51
N MET A 263 -1.75 17.00 9.45
CA MET A 263 -2.93 16.22 9.09
C MET A 263 -3.43 16.64 7.69
N ILE A 264 -3.42 15.72 6.73
CA ILE A 264 -3.90 15.95 5.37
C ILE A 264 -5.07 15.03 5.05
N GLY A 265 -6.16 15.61 4.53
CA GLY A 265 -7.28 14.86 4.00
C GLY A 265 -7.20 14.68 2.48
N ILE A 266 -7.10 13.44 1.99
CA ILE A 266 -7.24 13.09 0.58
C ILE A 266 -8.73 12.84 0.28
N TRP A 267 -9.32 13.70 -0.54
CA TRP A 267 -10.76 13.69 -0.84
C TRP A 267 -11.05 13.52 -2.34
N GLY A 268 -12.14 12.83 -2.65
CA GLY A 268 -12.61 12.62 -4.02
C GLY A 268 -13.63 11.49 -4.14
N PRO A 269 -14.27 11.33 -5.32
CA PRO A 269 -15.29 10.32 -5.56
C PRO A 269 -14.75 8.87 -5.41
N PRO A 270 -15.63 7.87 -5.21
CA PRO A 270 -15.21 6.47 -5.14
C PRO A 270 -14.57 6.01 -6.45
N GLY A 271 -13.44 5.30 -6.36
CA GLY A 271 -12.73 4.75 -7.53
C GLY A 271 -11.81 5.71 -8.28
N ILE A 272 -11.61 6.95 -7.78
CA ILE A 272 -10.68 7.93 -8.38
C ILE A 272 -9.20 7.65 -8.09
N GLY A 273 -8.90 6.75 -7.13
CA GLY A 273 -7.50 6.37 -6.80
C GLY A 273 -6.96 6.91 -5.47
N LYS A 274 -7.80 7.44 -4.56
CA LYS A 274 -7.35 7.95 -3.24
C LYS A 274 -6.49 6.95 -2.46
N THR A 275 -6.98 5.72 -2.29
CA THR A 275 -6.27 4.64 -1.60
C THR A 275 -4.93 4.33 -2.25
N SER A 276 -4.88 4.32 -3.59
CA SER A 276 -3.64 4.09 -4.35
C SER A 276 -2.62 5.20 -4.10
N ILE A 277 -3.05 6.46 -4.14
CA ILE A 277 -2.19 7.63 -3.86
C ILE A 277 -1.64 7.56 -2.42
N ALA A 278 -2.50 7.32 -1.43
CA ALA A 278 -2.08 7.23 -0.03
C ALA A 278 -1.10 6.06 0.21
N ARG A 279 -1.29 4.95 -0.51
CA ARG A 279 -0.42 3.77 -0.41
C ARG A 279 0.96 4.00 -1.01
N VAL A 280 1.03 4.69 -2.15
CA VAL A 280 2.32 5.10 -2.75
C VAL A 280 3.06 6.04 -1.81
N LEU A 281 2.36 7.03 -1.24
CA LEU A 281 2.95 7.94 -0.24
C LEU A 281 3.48 7.19 0.98
N PHE A 282 2.67 6.28 1.54
CA PHE A 282 3.05 5.48 2.70
C PHE A 282 4.33 4.69 2.44
N ARG A 283 4.39 3.95 1.32
CA ARG A 283 5.56 3.14 0.96
C ARG A 283 6.80 3.97 0.68
N LYS A 284 6.66 5.16 0.10
CA LYS A 284 7.80 6.03 -0.21
C LYS A 284 8.45 6.58 1.06
N HIS A 285 7.68 6.80 2.12
CA HIS A 285 8.13 7.55 3.29
C HIS A 285 8.13 6.77 4.60
N SER A 286 7.49 5.59 4.70
CA SER A 286 7.33 4.82 5.96
C SER A 286 8.63 4.62 6.72
N ASP A 287 9.72 4.35 6.00
CA ASP A 287 11.02 3.99 6.57
C ASP A 287 11.75 5.20 7.18
N SER A 288 11.26 6.42 6.92
CA SER A 288 11.81 7.67 7.46
C SER A 288 11.16 8.12 8.78
N PHE A 289 10.24 7.32 9.32
CA PHE A 289 9.50 7.56 10.57
C PHE A 289 9.81 6.49 11.60
N ASP A 290 9.70 6.84 12.89
CA ASP A 290 9.95 5.89 13.99
C ASP A 290 8.92 4.76 13.99
N LEU A 291 7.66 5.12 13.69
CA LEU A 291 6.54 4.20 13.59
C LEU A 291 5.69 4.57 12.38
N SER A 292 5.15 3.58 11.70
CA SER A 292 4.25 3.81 10.57
C SER A 292 3.14 2.78 10.54
N VAL A 293 1.94 3.21 10.14
CA VAL A 293 0.79 2.32 10.00
C VAL A 293 -0.11 2.75 8.84
N PHE A 294 -0.53 1.77 8.04
CA PHE A 294 -1.55 1.93 7.01
C PHE A 294 -2.78 1.12 7.42
N MET A 295 -3.80 1.80 7.92
CA MET A 295 -5.08 1.17 8.25
C MET A 295 -5.97 1.14 7.02
N GLU A 296 -6.05 -0.02 6.38
CA GLU A 296 -6.84 -0.22 5.18
C GLU A 296 -8.34 -0.33 5.48
N THR A 297 -9.17 0.41 4.74
CA THR A 297 -10.64 0.34 4.80
C THR A 297 -11.21 0.44 6.22
N VAL A 298 -11.01 1.59 6.87
CA VAL A 298 -11.44 1.86 8.26
C VAL A 298 -12.95 1.62 8.47
N LYS A 299 -13.78 1.78 7.44
CA LYS A 299 -15.22 1.42 7.47
C LYS A 299 -15.47 -0.02 7.92
N GLY A 300 -14.60 -0.95 7.51
CA GLY A 300 -14.73 -2.37 7.80
C GLY A 300 -14.63 -2.71 9.29
N TYR A 301 -14.02 -1.83 10.08
CA TYR A 301 -13.88 -1.99 11.53
C TYR A 301 -15.12 -1.51 12.32
N THR A 302 -16.08 -0.87 11.65
CA THR A 302 -17.34 -0.46 12.29
C THR A 302 -18.36 -1.60 12.21
N ARG A 303 -18.85 -2.08 13.36
CA ARG A 303 -19.96 -3.05 13.40
C ARG A 303 -21.28 -2.32 13.08
N PRO A 304 -22.05 -2.75 12.06
CA PRO A 304 -23.36 -2.18 11.80
C PRO A 304 -24.28 -2.43 13.01
N GLY A 305 -24.76 -1.36 13.65
CA GLY A 305 -25.80 -1.44 14.69
C GLY A 305 -25.33 -1.40 16.15
N CYS A 306 -24.08 -1.06 16.44
CA CYS A 306 -23.64 -0.81 17.82
C CYS A 306 -24.09 0.59 18.29
N SER A 307 -24.87 0.64 19.39
CA SER A 307 -25.32 1.89 20.02
C SER A 307 -24.27 2.49 20.97
N ASP A 308 -23.21 1.74 21.29
CA ASP A 308 -22.14 2.20 22.18
C ASP A 308 -20.97 2.77 21.37
N GLU A 309 -20.96 4.09 21.23
CA GLU A 309 -19.89 4.83 20.56
C GLU A 309 -18.56 4.73 21.32
N HIS A 310 -18.59 4.60 22.65
CA HIS A 310 -17.38 4.52 23.46
C HIS A 310 -16.64 3.20 23.25
N GLY A 311 -17.37 2.07 23.31
CA GLY A 311 -16.83 0.75 23.01
C GLY A 311 -16.26 0.63 21.60
N LEU A 312 -16.91 1.26 20.61
CA LEU A 312 -16.37 1.33 19.24
C LEU A 312 -15.02 2.08 19.19
N LYS A 313 -14.92 3.24 19.85
CA LYS A 313 -13.69 4.03 19.89
C LYS A 313 -12.54 3.26 20.57
N LEU A 314 -12.82 2.55 21.66
CA LEU A 314 -11.83 1.69 22.34
C LEU A 314 -11.33 0.58 21.42
N HIS A 315 -12.25 -0.10 20.73
CA HIS A 315 -11.88 -1.16 19.78
C HIS A 315 -11.01 -0.63 18.63
N LEU A 316 -11.34 0.54 18.07
CA LEU A 316 -10.55 1.18 17.02
C LEU A 316 -9.16 1.58 17.51
N GLN A 317 -9.04 2.14 18.72
CA GLN A 317 -7.73 2.41 19.31
C GLN A 317 -6.91 1.14 19.50
N GLN A 318 -7.52 0.06 19.97
CA GLN A 318 -6.84 -1.22 20.14
C GLN A 318 -6.29 -1.74 18.80
N GLN A 319 -7.06 -1.66 17.72
CA GLN A 319 -6.62 -2.04 16.38
C GLN A 319 -5.53 -1.11 15.82
N PHE A 320 -5.64 0.20 16.06
CA PHE A 320 -4.63 1.16 15.64
C PHE A 320 -3.30 0.92 16.37
N LEU A 321 -3.34 0.74 17.68
CA LEU A 321 -2.16 0.51 18.51
C LEU A 321 -1.50 -0.85 18.23
N SER A 322 -2.30 -1.90 18.00
CA SER A 322 -1.76 -3.21 17.66
C SER A 322 -1.00 -3.19 16.34
N GLN A 323 -1.51 -2.48 15.34
CA GLN A 323 -0.86 -2.36 14.03
C GLN A 323 0.38 -1.45 14.08
N ILE A 324 0.30 -0.27 14.71
CA ILE A 324 1.42 0.68 14.74
C ILE A 324 2.62 0.17 15.56
N PHE A 325 2.38 -0.62 16.61
CA PHE A 325 3.42 -1.24 17.43
C PHE A 325 3.77 -2.67 16.99
N ASN A 326 3.08 -3.21 15.99
CA ASN A 326 3.19 -4.62 15.58
C ASN A 326 3.04 -5.60 16.77
N GLN A 327 2.16 -5.28 17.71
CA GLN A 327 1.94 -6.02 18.95
C GLN A 327 0.51 -6.56 18.96
N LYS A 328 0.35 -7.88 19.10
CA LYS A 328 -0.98 -8.48 19.30
C LYS A 328 -1.48 -8.21 20.72
N ASP A 329 -2.78 -8.12 20.88
CA ASP A 329 -3.47 -8.07 22.19
C ASP A 329 -3.09 -6.86 23.06
N VAL A 330 -2.99 -5.68 22.47
CA VAL A 330 -2.82 -4.42 23.23
C VAL A 330 -4.06 -4.15 24.07
N GLU A 331 -3.89 -3.95 25.38
CA GLU A 331 -4.98 -3.54 26.26
C GLU A 331 -5.18 -2.02 26.19
N VAL A 332 -6.42 -1.58 25.99
CA VAL A 332 -6.79 -0.16 25.92
C VAL A 332 -7.87 0.13 26.96
N PRO A 333 -7.49 0.48 28.21
CA PRO A 333 -8.46 0.73 29.29
C PRO A 333 -9.23 2.05 29.10
N HIS A 334 -8.69 3.01 28.33
CA HIS A 334 -9.31 4.31 28.09
C HIS A 334 -8.83 4.96 26.79
N LEU A 335 -9.57 5.98 26.30
CA LEU A 335 -9.28 6.66 25.02
C LEU A 335 -8.03 7.56 25.03
N GLY A 336 -7.35 7.73 26.16
CA GLY A 336 -6.08 8.48 26.27
C GLY A 336 -4.82 7.72 25.84
N VAL A 337 -4.87 6.39 25.66
CA VAL A 337 -3.66 5.56 25.50
C VAL A 337 -2.86 5.94 24.25
N VAL A 338 -3.54 6.28 23.15
CA VAL A 338 -2.87 6.73 21.92
C VAL A 338 -2.03 7.97 22.16
N GLN A 339 -2.59 8.97 22.85
CA GLN A 339 -1.86 10.19 23.18
C GLN A 339 -0.63 9.87 24.03
N ASP A 340 -0.78 9.09 25.10
CA ASP A 340 0.31 8.85 26.03
C ASP A 340 1.47 8.05 25.41
N ARG A 341 1.17 7.17 24.45
CA ARG A 341 2.20 6.35 23.79
C ARG A 341 2.83 6.98 22.56
N LEU A 342 2.17 7.93 21.89
CA LEU A 342 2.63 8.51 20.62
C LEU A 342 3.02 9.99 20.69
N ARG A 343 2.80 10.68 21.82
CA ARG A 343 3.08 12.12 21.99
C ARG A 343 4.51 12.53 21.63
N ASP A 344 5.49 11.66 21.84
CA ASP A 344 6.92 11.94 21.61
C ASP A 344 7.49 11.13 20.43
N LYS A 345 6.63 10.52 19.61
CA LYS A 345 7.02 9.66 18.49
C LYS A 345 6.74 10.35 17.16
N ARG A 346 7.70 10.31 16.24
CA ARG A 346 7.50 10.78 14.88
C ARG A 346 6.87 9.67 14.06
N VAL A 347 5.58 9.81 13.74
CA VAL A 347 4.79 8.74 13.10
C VAL A 347 4.26 9.08 11.72
N LEU A 348 4.12 8.07 10.86
CA LEU A 348 3.37 8.15 9.61
C LEU A 348 2.10 7.28 9.71
N VAL A 349 0.94 7.93 9.80
CA VAL A 349 -0.36 7.27 9.94
C VAL A 349 -1.17 7.49 8.66
N VAL A 350 -1.68 6.41 8.06
CA VAL A 350 -2.66 6.47 6.98
C VAL A 350 -3.95 5.80 7.40
N LEU A 351 -5.05 6.55 7.39
CA LEU A 351 -6.41 6.06 7.65
C LEU A 351 -7.19 6.05 6.33
N ASP A 352 -7.39 4.86 5.76
CA ASP A 352 -8.03 4.72 4.45
C ASP A 352 -9.55 4.52 4.53
N ASP A 353 -10.28 5.24 3.68
CA ASP A 353 -11.73 5.22 3.51
C ASP A 353 -12.49 5.52 4.83
N VAL A 354 -12.16 6.62 5.51
CA VAL A 354 -12.88 7.08 6.71
C VAL A 354 -14.26 7.64 6.32
N ASP A 355 -15.32 7.28 7.06
CA ASP A 355 -16.68 7.80 6.87
C ASP A 355 -17.44 8.22 8.13
N GLN A 356 -16.86 8.06 9.31
CA GLN A 356 -17.49 8.45 10.57
C GLN A 356 -16.55 9.29 11.43
N SER A 357 -17.08 10.34 12.07
CA SER A 357 -16.31 11.18 13.02
C SER A 357 -15.70 10.36 14.14
N ALA A 358 -16.45 9.38 14.65
CA ALA A 358 -15.99 8.47 15.71
C ALA A 358 -14.68 7.76 15.38
N GLN A 359 -14.41 7.46 14.10
CA GLN A 359 -13.15 6.83 13.66
C GLN A 359 -11.96 7.79 13.84
N LEU A 360 -12.12 9.06 13.44
CA LEU A 360 -11.07 10.07 13.62
C LEU A 360 -10.90 10.45 15.09
N GLU A 361 -11.98 10.54 15.85
CA GLU A 361 -11.93 10.81 17.29
C GLU A 361 -11.27 9.69 18.09
N ALA A 362 -11.37 8.44 17.62
CA ALA A 362 -10.70 7.31 18.24
C ALA A 362 -9.18 7.36 18.01
N MET A 363 -8.73 7.65 16.79
CA MET A 363 -7.33 7.43 16.38
C MET A 363 -6.50 8.71 16.28
N THR A 364 -7.12 9.84 15.93
CA THR A 364 -6.44 11.07 15.51
C THR A 364 -7.18 12.32 16.04
N LYS A 365 -7.64 12.30 17.30
CA LYS A 365 -8.53 13.34 17.84
C LYS A 365 -7.90 14.75 17.79
N GLU A 366 -6.63 14.86 18.17
CA GLU A 366 -5.92 16.13 18.29
C GLU A 366 -4.47 15.99 17.82
N ASN A 367 -3.88 17.07 17.28
CA ASN A 367 -2.48 17.07 16.84
C ASN A 367 -1.50 16.71 17.96
N LYS A 368 -1.80 17.11 19.21
CA LYS A 368 -0.98 16.86 20.40
C LYS A 368 -0.84 15.36 20.77
N TRP A 369 -1.55 14.48 20.08
CA TRP A 369 -1.43 13.03 20.25
C TRP A 369 -0.15 12.47 19.64
N PHE A 370 0.51 13.22 18.77
CA PHE A 370 1.66 12.77 18.01
C PHE A 370 2.86 13.70 18.20
N GLY A 371 4.06 13.15 18.03
CA GLY A 371 5.29 13.91 18.14
C GLY A 371 5.56 14.82 16.94
N PRO A 372 6.43 15.84 17.11
CA PRO A 372 6.86 16.73 16.04
C PRO A 372 7.29 16.00 14.77
N GLY A 373 6.93 16.56 13.61
CA GLY A 373 7.28 15.99 12.30
C GLY A 373 6.48 14.76 11.89
N SER A 374 5.39 14.42 12.61
CA SER A 374 4.46 13.33 12.27
C SER A 374 3.52 13.70 11.12
N TRP A 375 3.18 12.72 10.29
CA TRP A 375 2.25 12.85 9.16
C TRP A 375 1.03 11.94 9.37
N ILE A 376 -0.15 12.53 9.34
CA ILE A 376 -1.43 11.82 9.41
C ILE A 376 -2.19 12.08 8.10
N ILE A 377 -2.45 11.02 7.36
CA ILE A 377 -3.12 11.07 6.05
C ILE A 377 -4.46 10.36 6.17
N ILE A 378 -5.53 11.05 5.80
CA ILE A 378 -6.90 10.52 5.89
C ILE A 378 -7.49 10.47 4.49
N THR A 379 -7.92 9.31 4.00
CA THR A 379 -8.66 9.24 2.74
C THR A 379 -10.15 9.16 3.02
N THR A 380 -10.95 9.96 2.31
CA THR A 380 -12.42 9.95 2.49
C THR A 380 -13.17 10.38 1.23
N GLN A 381 -14.45 10.01 1.18
CA GLN A 381 -15.41 10.49 0.18
C GLN A 381 -16.18 11.72 0.70
N ASP A 382 -16.20 11.95 2.01
CA ASP A 382 -16.96 13.03 2.63
C ASP A 382 -16.06 14.19 3.09
N ARG A 383 -16.09 15.28 2.33
CA ARG A 383 -15.36 16.50 2.67
C ARG A 383 -15.86 17.14 3.98
N ARG A 384 -17.13 16.93 4.34
CA ARG A 384 -17.73 17.51 5.55
C ARG A 384 -17.09 16.92 6.80
N LEU A 385 -16.75 15.63 6.76
CA LEU A 385 -16.05 14.94 7.84
C LEU A 385 -14.68 15.57 8.13
N LEU A 386 -13.89 15.87 7.09
CA LEU A 386 -12.59 16.55 7.25
C LEU A 386 -12.77 17.94 7.87
N LYS A 387 -13.78 18.69 7.39
CA LYS A 387 -14.06 20.04 7.89
C LYS A 387 -14.53 20.03 9.35
N ALA A 388 -15.38 19.08 9.72
CA ALA A 388 -15.87 18.92 11.09
C ALA A 388 -14.73 18.57 12.07
N HIS A 389 -13.74 17.79 11.61
CA HIS A 389 -12.54 17.45 12.37
C HIS A 389 -11.47 18.57 12.39
N GLY A 390 -11.71 19.70 11.72
CA GLY A 390 -10.78 20.83 11.69
C GLY A 390 -9.57 20.67 10.77
N ILE A 391 -9.58 19.69 9.86
CA ILE A 391 -8.49 19.48 8.89
C ILE A 391 -8.57 20.56 7.81
N LYS A 392 -7.57 21.43 7.77
CA LYS A 392 -7.48 22.54 6.81
C LYS A 392 -6.87 22.12 5.48
N ASP A 393 -5.85 21.27 5.54
CA ASP A 393 -5.11 20.81 4.36
C ASP A 393 -5.84 19.64 3.69
N VAL A 394 -6.54 19.94 2.59
CA VAL A 394 -7.34 18.96 1.85
C VAL A 394 -6.83 18.83 0.42
N TYR A 395 -6.32 17.66 0.09
CA TYR A 395 -5.93 17.28 -1.26
C TYR A 395 -7.12 16.68 -2.02
N LYS A 396 -7.71 17.46 -2.94
CA LYS A 396 -8.73 16.95 -3.86
C LYS A 396 -8.06 16.17 -4.98
N VAL A 397 -8.46 14.91 -5.16
CA VAL A 397 -8.00 14.10 -6.30
C VAL A 397 -8.84 14.45 -7.54
N ASP A 398 -8.17 15.00 -8.55
CA ASP A 398 -8.77 15.29 -9.85
C ASP A 398 -8.72 14.06 -10.76
N LEU A 399 -9.47 14.13 -11.87
CA LEU A 399 -9.45 13.09 -12.89
C LEU A 399 -8.08 13.07 -13.60
N PRO A 400 -7.59 11.89 -14.00
CA PRO A 400 -6.33 11.80 -14.73
C PRO A 400 -6.40 12.57 -16.06
N PRO A 401 -5.30 13.19 -16.50
CA PRO A 401 -5.16 13.70 -17.85
C PRO A 401 -5.48 12.62 -18.91
N PRO A 402 -5.92 12.99 -20.12
CA PRO A 402 -6.23 12.03 -21.17
C PRO A 402 -5.11 11.03 -21.48
N ASP A 403 -3.86 11.49 -21.45
CA ASP A 403 -2.70 10.63 -21.71
C ASP A 403 -2.47 9.61 -20.58
N ASP A 404 -2.65 10.02 -19.32
CA ASP A 404 -2.60 9.12 -18.18
C ASP A 404 -3.78 8.13 -18.19
N ALA A 405 -4.98 8.60 -18.53
CA ALA A 405 -6.16 7.76 -18.70
C ALA A 405 -5.93 6.66 -19.75
N PHE A 406 -5.31 7.03 -20.89
CA PHE A 406 -4.94 6.09 -21.94
C PHE A 406 -3.87 5.09 -21.47
N GLN A 407 -2.83 5.56 -20.77
CA GLN A 407 -1.83 4.67 -20.20
C GLN A 407 -2.40 3.71 -19.15
N ILE A 408 -3.33 4.16 -18.30
CA ILE A 408 -4.07 3.31 -17.36
C ILE A 408 -4.84 2.23 -18.14
N PHE A 409 -5.57 2.63 -19.19
CA PHE A 409 -6.29 1.67 -20.05
C PHE A 409 -5.33 0.61 -20.60
N CYS A 410 -4.21 1.05 -21.19
CA CYS A 410 -3.22 0.17 -21.78
C CYS A 410 -2.60 -0.78 -20.77
N MET A 411 -2.34 -0.31 -19.55
CA MET A 411 -1.81 -1.15 -18.48
C MET A 411 -2.76 -2.33 -18.19
N TYR A 412 -4.06 -2.08 -18.08
CA TYR A 412 -5.05 -3.13 -17.82
C TYR A 412 -5.36 -4.01 -19.04
N ALA A 413 -5.32 -3.47 -20.26
CA ALA A 413 -5.61 -4.21 -21.48
C ALA A 413 -4.42 -5.04 -21.99
N PHE A 414 -3.20 -4.52 -21.87
CA PHE A 414 -2.00 -5.08 -22.49
C PHE A 414 -0.89 -5.45 -21.49
N GLY A 415 -0.97 -5.01 -20.23
CA GLY A 415 0.08 -5.22 -19.22
C GLY A 415 1.28 -4.28 -19.39
N LYS A 416 1.11 -3.17 -20.12
CA LYS A 416 2.14 -2.14 -20.35
C LYS A 416 1.48 -0.78 -20.62
N THR A 417 2.21 0.31 -20.45
CA THR A 417 1.69 1.68 -20.63
C THR A 417 1.35 2.07 -22.08
N SER A 418 1.67 1.22 -23.06
CA SER A 418 1.41 1.45 -24.48
C SER A 418 0.64 0.29 -25.13
N PRO A 419 -0.17 0.54 -26.17
CA PRO A 419 -0.88 -0.52 -26.87
C PRO A 419 0.07 -1.47 -27.62
N LYS A 420 -0.44 -2.62 -28.04
CA LYS A 420 0.23 -3.46 -29.04
C LYS A 420 0.11 -2.81 -30.42
N HIS A 421 1.10 -3.06 -31.29
CA HIS A 421 1.07 -2.55 -32.66
C HIS A 421 -0.24 -2.90 -33.36
N GLY A 422 -0.90 -1.89 -33.94
CA GLY A 422 -2.19 -2.02 -34.64
C GLY A 422 -3.42 -1.96 -33.74
N PHE A 423 -3.28 -1.69 -32.44
CA PHE A 423 -4.39 -1.46 -31.50
C PHE A 423 -4.50 0.00 -31.07
N GLU A 424 -3.67 0.91 -31.60
CA GLU A 424 -3.54 2.30 -31.15
C GLU A 424 -4.87 3.05 -31.19
N GLU A 425 -5.52 3.06 -32.35
CA GLU A 425 -6.81 3.74 -32.56
C GLU A 425 -7.92 3.09 -31.71
N LEU A 426 -7.96 1.75 -31.67
CA LEU A 426 -8.97 1.00 -30.90
C LEU A 426 -8.83 1.24 -29.39
N ALA A 427 -7.60 1.33 -28.89
CA ALA A 427 -7.31 1.60 -27.50
C ALA A 427 -7.70 3.03 -27.10
N TRP A 428 -7.43 4.01 -27.96
CA TRP A 428 -7.85 5.40 -27.74
C TRP A 428 -9.36 5.52 -27.71
N GLU A 429 -10.04 4.86 -28.64
CA GLU A 429 -11.48 4.84 -28.69
C GLU A 429 -12.08 4.14 -27.46
N ALA A 430 -11.58 2.97 -27.08
CA ALA A 430 -12.02 2.27 -25.88
C ALA A 430 -11.88 3.13 -24.62
N THR A 431 -10.74 3.83 -24.49
CA THR A 431 -10.49 4.78 -23.40
C THR A 431 -11.53 5.90 -23.41
N TYR A 432 -11.79 6.51 -24.56
CA TYR A 432 -12.80 7.57 -24.70
C TYR A 432 -14.21 7.08 -24.35
N LEU A 433 -14.59 5.88 -24.80
CA LEU A 433 -15.91 5.30 -24.50
C LEU A 433 -16.10 5.03 -23.01
N SER A 434 -15.02 4.68 -22.29
CA SER A 434 -14.97 4.45 -20.84
C SER A 434 -15.21 5.71 -20.02
N GLY A 435 -15.03 6.90 -20.62
CA GLY A 435 -14.83 8.14 -19.90
C GLY A 435 -13.44 8.20 -19.24
N ILE A 436 -13.17 9.29 -18.52
CA ILE A 436 -11.85 9.54 -17.90
C ILE A 436 -11.75 9.08 -16.43
N HIS A 437 -12.74 8.33 -15.93
CA HIS A 437 -12.75 7.90 -14.53
C HIS A 437 -11.89 6.62 -14.35
N PRO A 438 -10.87 6.60 -13.46
CA PRO A 438 -9.90 5.50 -13.35
C PRO A 438 -10.53 4.11 -13.18
N SER A 439 -11.55 3.98 -12.32
CA SER A 439 -12.26 2.70 -12.14
C SER A 439 -12.96 2.21 -13.41
N GLY A 440 -13.57 3.12 -14.18
CA GLY A 440 -14.23 2.78 -15.45
C GLY A 440 -13.23 2.36 -16.51
N ILE A 441 -12.12 3.10 -16.61
CA ILE A 441 -11.01 2.77 -17.50
C ILE A 441 -10.42 1.39 -17.17
N LYS A 442 -10.16 1.13 -15.88
CA LYS A 442 -9.66 -0.18 -15.41
C LYS A 442 -10.60 -1.32 -15.81
N SER A 443 -11.90 -1.15 -15.60
CA SER A 443 -12.90 -2.15 -15.98
C SER A 443 -12.92 -2.37 -17.49
N MET A 444 -12.83 -1.30 -18.29
CA MET A 444 -12.79 -1.41 -19.75
C MET A 444 -11.51 -2.09 -20.24
N GLY A 445 -10.34 -1.67 -19.76
CA GLY A 445 -9.06 -2.29 -20.13
C GLY A 445 -9.04 -3.78 -19.79
N SER A 446 -9.52 -4.14 -18.60
CA SER A 446 -9.63 -5.54 -18.18
C SER A 446 -10.60 -6.35 -19.05
N TYR A 447 -11.70 -5.75 -19.50
CA TYR A 447 -12.66 -6.40 -20.41
C TYR A 447 -12.02 -6.77 -21.75
N PHE A 448 -11.19 -5.89 -22.30
CA PHE A 448 -10.50 -6.13 -23.56
C PHE A 448 -9.23 -6.99 -23.44
N ARG A 449 -8.81 -7.33 -22.23
CA ARG A 449 -7.57 -8.06 -21.98
C ARG A 449 -7.61 -9.44 -22.63
N LYS A 450 -6.53 -9.79 -23.35
CA LYS A 450 -6.35 -11.05 -24.11
C LYS A 450 -7.30 -11.25 -25.31
N MET A 451 -8.17 -10.31 -25.64
CA MET A 451 -8.98 -10.38 -26.86
C MET A 451 -8.12 -10.11 -28.11
N SER A 452 -8.49 -10.73 -29.22
CA SER A 452 -7.93 -10.52 -30.56
C SER A 452 -8.46 -9.22 -31.19
N LYS A 453 -7.76 -8.70 -32.20
CA LYS A 453 -8.16 -7.45 -32.87
C LYS A 453 -9.58 -7.49 -33.46
N PRO A 454 -10.04 -8.57 -34.12
CA PRO A 454 -11.43 -8.66 -34.60
C PRO A 454 -12.46 -8.61 -33.46
N GLU A 455 -12.18 -9.27 -32.33
CA GLU A 455 -13.05 -9.24 -31.14
C GLU A 455 -13.14 -7.83 -30.55
N TRP A 456 -12.03 -7.09 -30.52
CA TRP A 456 -12.03 -5.68 -30.10
C TRP A 456 -12.97 -4.83 -30.97
N VAL A 457 -12.88 -4.97 -32.29
CA VAL A 457 -13.73 -4.21 -33.22
C VAL A 457 -15.21 -4.52 -32.99
N ASN A 458 -15.57 -5.79 -32.86
CA ASN A 458 -16.95 -6.19 -32.58
C ASN A 458 -17.45 -5.64 -31.23
N ALA A 459 -16.62 -5.78 -30.19
CA ALA A 459 -16.97 -5.30 -28.85
C ALA A 459 -17.13 -3.78 -28.81
N LEU A 460 -16.25 -3.01 -29.48
CA LEU A 460 -16.38 -1.56 -29.60
C LEU A 460 -17.64 -1.16 -30.36
N GLN A 461 -17.99 -1.85 -31.45
CA GLN A 461 -19.25 -1.61 -32.15
C GLN A 461 -20.47 -1.80 -31.22
N ARG A 462 -20.50 -2.86 -30.40
CA ARG A 462 -21.56 -3.08 -29.40
C ARG A 462 -21.61 -2.00 -28.33
N LEU A 463 -20.45 -1.50 -27.90
CA LEU A 463 -20.36 -0.41 -26.92
C LEU A 463 -20.87 0.91 -27.51
N ARG A 464 -20.61 1.19 -28.79
CA ARG A 464 -21.16 2.36 -29.49
C ARG A 464 -22.68 2.31 -29.57
N THR A 465 -23.25 1.18 -30.02
CA THR A 465 -24.71 1.05 -30.18
C THR A 465 -25.44 1.15 -28.84
N SER A 466 -24.90 0.52 -27.79
CA SER A 466 -25.46 0.66 -26.45
C SER A 466 -25.34 2.08 -25.85
N LYS A 467 -24.35 2.87 -26.27
CA LYS A 467 -24.18 4.27 -25.84
C LYS A 467 -25.10 5.22 -26.62
N LEU A 468 -25.30 4.98 -27.92
CA LEU A 468 -26.27 5.69 -28.76
C LEU A 468 -27.73 5.45 -28.30
N ASP A 469 -28.07 4.21 -27.92
CA ASP A 469 -29.37 3.91 -27.28
C ASP A 469 -29.51 4.57 -25.89
N SER A 470 -28.39 4.86 -25.21
CA SER A 470 -28.40 5.58 -23.92
C SER A 470 -28.43 7.10 -24.04
N GLU A 471 -28.14 7.66 -25.23
CA GLU A 471 -28.37 9.07 -25.55
C GLU A 471 -29.81 9.33 -25.97
N SER A 472 -30.51 8.35 -26.57
CA SER A 472 -31.97 8.38 -26.76
C SER A 472 -32.75 8.01 -25.48
N LEU A 473 -32.15 7.21 -24.59
CA LEU A 473 -32.67 6.89 -23.26
C LEU A 473 -31.70 7.34 -22.18
N ARG A 474 -31.77 8.64 -21.85
CA ARG A 474 -31.19 9.15 -20.60
C ARG A 474 -31.72 8.29 -19.45
N THR A 475 -30.76 7.66 -18.76
CA THR A 475 -30.87 6.78 -17.59
C THR A 475 -31.20 5.32 -17.92
N HIS A 476 -30.21 4.41 -17.81
CA HIS A 476 -30.07 3.61 -16.59
C HIS A 476 -28.99 2.48 -16.62
N ARG A 477 -28.02 2.60 -15.69
CA ARG A 477 -28.02 1.75 -14.46
C ARG A 477 -27.41 0.34 -14.49
N LYS A 478 -26.85 -0.23 -15.56
CA LYS A 478 -26.46 -1.67 -15.51
C LYS A 478 -25.14 -2.08 -14.85
N LEU A 479 -24.19 -1.18 -14.55
CA LEU A 479 -22.99 -1.56 -13.76
C LEU A 479 -22.98 -1.04 -12.30
N GLY A 480 -23.81 -0.03 -11.99
CA GLY A 480 -24.07 0.45 -10.62
C GLY A 480 -25.29 -0.18 -9.93
N ASN A 481 -26.05 -1.06 -10.61
CA ASN A 481 -27.27 -1.66 -10.06
C ASN A 481 -27.07 -2.77 -9.04
N ARG A 482 -25.87 -3.35 -8.96
CA ARG A 482 -25.56 -4.27 -7.86
C ARG A 482 -25.48 -3.55 -6.50
N ILE A 483 -25.29 -2.22 -6.48
CA ILE A 483 -25.19 -1.42 -5.24
C ILE A 483 -26.55 -0.78 -4.86
N ARG A 484 -27.44 -0.50 -5.82
CA ARG A 484 -28.75 0.12 -5.54
C ARG A 484 -29.77 -0.86 -4.93
N ASN A 485 -29.68 -2.15 -5.25
CA ASN A 485 -30.57 -3.17 -4.67
C ASN A 485 -30.38 -3.37 -3.16
N VAL A 486 -29.20 -3.07 -2.61
CA VAL A 486 -28.96 -3.13 -1.15
C VAL A 486 -29.55 -1.91 -0.44
N LYS A 487 -29.45 -0.71 -1.04
CA LYS A 487 -30.05 0.53 -0.50
C LYS A 487 -31.59 0.53 -0.55
N GLN A 488 -32.20 0.03 -1.62
CA GLN A 488 -33.67 -0.10 -1.70
C GLN A 488 -34.22 -1.17 -0.73
N LYS A 489 -33.47 -2.27 -0.50
CA LYS A 489 -33.85 -3.29 0.48
C LYS A 489 -33.75 -2.79 1.92
N MET A 490 -32.76 -1.95 2.25
CA MET A 490 -32.70 -1.27 3.55
C MET A 490 -33.81 -0.22 3.73
N LEU A 491 -34.02 0.68 2.75
CA LEU A 491 -35.06 1.72 2.83
C LEU A 491 -36.48 1.14 2.96
N SER A 492 -36.77 0.05 2.26
CA SER A 492 -38.03 -0.71 2.38
C SER A 492 -38.21 -1.26 3.80
N ASN A 493 -37.17 -1.85 4.39
CA ASN A 493 -37.23 -2.42 5.73
C ASN A 493 -37.41 -1.34 6.80
N THR A 494 -36.70 -0.21 6.69
CA THR A 494 -36.81 0.94 7.61
C THR A 494 -38.18 1.62 7.52
N LEU A 495 -38.72 1.81 6.31
CA LEU A 495 -40.07 2.34 6.12
C LEU A 495 -41.14 1.39 6.66
N SER A 496 -40.98 0.08 6.49
CA SER A 496 -41.91 -0.91 7.08
C SER A 496 -41.87 -0.95 8.61
N PHE A 497 -40.72 -0.65 9.21
CA PHE A 497 -40.53 -0.57 10.65
C PHE A 497 -41.17 0.70 11.22
N ILE A 498 -40.96 1.86 10.58
CA ILE A 498 -41.58 3.13 10.96
C ILE A 498 -43.10 3.06 10.83
N ARG A 499 -43.62 2.46 9.76
CA ARG A 499 -45.07 2.31 9.56
C ARG A 499 -45.71 1.40 10.62
N ARG A 500 -45.06 0.28 10.96
CA ARG A 500 -45.53 -0.60 12.05
C ARG A 500 -45.49 0.10 13.41
N HIS A 501 -44.48 0.91 13.68
CA HIS A 501 -44.36 1.63 14.94
C HIS A 501 -45.36 2.79 15.07
N GLN A 502 -45.64 3.50 13.97
CA GLN A 502 -46.69 4.54 13.93
C GLN A 502 -48.10 3.96 14.05
N ILE A 503 -48.38 2.82 13.42
CA ILE A 503 -49.66 2.12 13.56
C ILE A 503 -49.83 1.62 15.00
N ALA A 504 -48.79 1.05 15.63
CA ALA A 504 -48.84 0.64 17.03
C ALA A 504 -49.10 1.82 17.99
N ARG A 505 -48.48 2.98 17.75
CA ARG A 505 -48.76 4.20 18.53
C ARG A 505 -50.17 4.74 18.32
N ALA A 506 -50.68 4.71 17.09
CA ALA A 506 -52.05 5.13 16.80
C ALA A 506 -53.07 4.19 17.45
N ALA A 507 -52.83 2.88 17.41
CA ALA A 507 -53.67 1.88 18.08
C ALA A 507 -53.66 2.05 19.61
N ALA A 508 -52.50 2.29 20.23
CA ALA A 508 -52.41 2.56 21.67
C ALA A 508 -53.14 3.84 22.07
N LYS A 509 -53.08 4.89 21.23
CA LYS A 509 -53.77 6.16 21.49
C LYS A 509 -55.28 6.04 21.29
N ALA A 510 -55.73 5.23 20.32
CA ALA A 510 -57.15 4.92 20.14
C ALA A 510 -57.69 4.08 21.31
N ALA A 511 -56.91 3.10 21.80
CA ALA A 511 -57.28 2.30 22.97
C ALA A 511 -57.41 3.17 24.23
N SER A 512 -56.51 4.13 24.46
CA SER A 512 -56.63 5.02 25.62
C SER A 512 -57.87 5.92 25.54
N VAL A 513 -58.18 6.46 24.35
CA VAL A 513 -59.39 7.28 24.15
C VAL A 513 -60.65 6.45 24.37
N TYR A 514 -60.67 5.20 23.91
CA TYR A 514 -61.80 4.31 24.12
C TYR A 514 -62.01 3.95 25.60
N GLU A 515 -60.93 3.70 26.35
CA GLU A 515 -60.99 3.52 27.81
C GLU A 515 -61.47 4.77 28.55
N THR A 516 -61.19 5.97 28.03
CA THR A 516 -61.63 7.22 28.65
C THR A 516 -63.12 7.46 28.41
N SER A 517 -63.62 7.21 27.19
CA SER A 517 -65.06 7.31 26.90
C SER A 517 -65.89 6.27 27.64
N ILE A 518 -65.39 5.03 27.81
CA ILE A 518 -66.10 4.03 28.62
C ILE A 518 -66.19 4.47 30.09
N LYS A 519 -65.16 5.12 30.65
CA LYS A 519 -65.23 5.67 32.01
C LYS A 519 -66.27 6.79 32.13
N GLU A 520 -66.33 7.70 31.17
CA GLU A 520 -67.32 8.80 31.17
C GLU A 520 -68.77 8.28 31.00
N GLU A 521 -68.97 7.21 30.24
CA GLU A 521 -70.30 6.59 30.06
C GLU A 521 -70.75 5.80 31.30
N VAL A 522 -69.81 5.19 32.02
CA VAL A 522 -70.08 4.52 33.30
C VAL A 522 -70.33 5.53 34.43
N ASP A 523 -69.59 6.64 34.47
CA ASP A 523 -69.77 7.69 35.47
C ASP A 523 -71.09 8.48 35.25
N SER A 524 -71.49 8.74 34.00
CA SER A 524 -72.79 9.37 33.69
C SER A 524 -73.99 8.45 33.93
N SER A 525 -73.81 7.13 33.75
CA SER A 525 -74.84 6.14 34.13
C SER A 525 -74.98 6.02 35.65
N ALA A 526 -73.88 6.18 36.41
CA ALA A 526 -73.90 6.19 37.88
C ALA A 526 -74.55 7.47 38.46
N GLU A 527 -74.45 8.62 37.78
CA GLU A 527 -75.18 9.85 38.15
C GLU A 527 -76.69 9.76 37.85
N SER A 528 -77.12 8.98 36.85
CA SER A 528 -78.54 8.77 36.55
C SER A 528 -79.28 7.84 37.54
N LEU A 529 -78.54 7.09 38.36
CA LEU A 529 -79.08 6.17 39.38
C LEU A 529 -79.18 6.80 40.79
N ASN A 530 -78.73 8.05 40.95
CA ASN A 530 -78.79 8.80 42.21
C ASN A 530 -79.79 9.96 42.18
N HIS A 531 -80.79 9.91 41.29
CA HIS A 531 -81.87 10.90 41.22
C HIS A 531 -83.27 10.30 41.33
#